data_AF-X1NE21-F1
#
_entry.id   AF-X1NE21-F1
#
_cell.length_a   1.000
_cell.length_b   1.000
_cell.length_c   1.000
_cell.angle_alpha   90.00
_cell.angle_beta   90.00
_cell.angle_gamma   90.00
#
_symmetry.space_group_name_H-M   'P 1'
#
loop_
_entity.id
_entity.type
_entity.pdbx_description
1 polymer ?
#
loop_
_entity_poly.entity_id
_entity_poly.type
_entity_poly.pdbx_seq_one_letter_code
_entity_poly.pdbx_strand_id
1 'polypeptide(L)'
;GEARKVRAALAKAKHLVTKSSVQSSATDHARNTTELLKSGVLGSVRELHIWCDHPAYPCSLIRPKEKQTPPPGMDWDMWIGPAPYRPYHSAYHPANWRPWWDFGTGTVGDMACHTMHVYFKELQLGAPKMVYGYGSTKHKGFFQFVSTPECQSHANMVTWEFDARSQLPPLNVHWYDGGMKPHRPVELDHKLRMPSSGLLFVGEKGKLMTGYGGGNPFGRRSRGLEGGLLLPEKKFRDFEQPQKTMRRCNSHYTEWTQ
;
A
#
# COMPACT_ATOMS: atom_id res chain seq x y z
N GLY A 1 1.01 -19.98 -3.12
CA GLY A 1 1.66 -21.24 -2.67
C GLY A 1 3.12 -21.02 -2.28
N GLU A 2 3.87 -20.29 -3.09
CA GLU A 2 5.32 -20.09 -2.95
C GLU A 2 5.72 -19.40 -1.66
N ALA A 3 5.08 -18.29 -1.28
CA ALA A 3 5.38 -17.59 -0.02
C ALA A 3 5.27 -18.51 1.22
N ARG A 4 4.32 -19.46 1.22
CA ARG A 4 4.19 -20.48 2.29
C ARG A 4 5.35 -21.48 2.26
N LYS A 5 5.80 -21.90 1.07
CA LYS A 5 6.96 -22.78 0.90
C LYS A 5 8.25 -22.08 1.36
N VAL A 6 8.47 -20.83 0.97
CA VAL A 6 9.60 -20.00 1.43
C VAL A 6 9.56 -19.87 2.94
N ARG A 7 8.43 -19.48 3.53
CA ARG A 7 8.27 -19.41 4.99
C ARG A 7 8.59 -20.74 5.68
N ALA A 8 8.11 -21.86 5.14
CA ALA A 8 8.37 -23.19 5.71
C ALA A 8 9.84 -23.58 5.61
N ALA A 9 10.52 -23.23 4.53
CA ALA A 9 11.96 -23.45 4.37
C ALA A 9 12.76 -22.60 5.38
N LEU A 10 12.43 -21.33 5.53
CA LEU A 10 13.07 -20.42 6.48
C LEU A 10 12.87 -20.86 7.94
N ALA A 11 11.69 -21.35 8.29
CA ALA A 11 11.42 -21.88 9.63
C ALA A 11 12.31 -23.09 9.99
N LYS A 12 12.78 -23.85 8.99
CA LYS A 12 13.72 -24.96 9.16
C LYS A 12 15.18 -24.48 9.19
N ALA A 13 15.51 -23.41 8.47
CA ALA A 13 16.86 -22.87 8.36
C ALA A 13 17.18 -21.87 9.50
N LYS A 14 17.20 -22.35 10.75
CA LYS A 14 17.39 -21.51 11.96
C LYS A 14 18.69 -20.69 12.01
N HIS A 15 19.68 -21.02 11.18
CA HIS A 15 20.96 -20.32 11.09
C HIS A 15 20.97 -19.21 10.03
N LEU A 16 19.90 -19.08 9.24
CA LEU A 16 19.78 -18.06 8.20
C LEU A 16 18.95 -16.88 8.70
N VAL A 17 19.53 -15.69 8.57
CA VAL A 17 18.79 -14.44 8.70
C VAL A 17 18.39 -13.98 7.31
N THR A 18 17.09 -13.81 7.10
CA THR A 18 16.55 -13.30 5.84
C THR A 18 15.74 -12.04 6.07
N LYS A 19 15.86 -11.09 5.14
CA LYS A 19 15.12 -9.84 5.16
C LYS A 19 14.33 -9.67 3.87
N SER A 20 13.07 -9.25 4.00
CA SER A 20 12.31 -8.71 2.88
C SER A 20 12.62 -7.21 2.76
N SER A 21 13.13 -6.77 1.61
CA SER A 21 13.51 -5.37 1.36
C SER A 21 12.29 -4.51 1.01
N VAL A 22 11.35 -4.41 1.96
CA VAL A 22 10.28 -3.40 1.92
C VAL A 22 10.84 -2.10 2.53
N GLN A 23 10.40 -0.96 2.01
CA GLN A 23 10.81 0.38 2.50
C GLN A 23 10.68 0.49 4.02
N SER A 24 11.60 1.15 4.73
CA SER A 24 11.73 0.98 6.18
C SER A 24 10.65 1.68 6.99
N SER A 25 9.98 0.93 7.86
CA SER A 25 9.15 1.46 8.94
C SER A 25 9.93 2.31 9.95
N ALA A 26 11.26 2.23 9.96
CA ALA A 26 12.14 2.99 10.84
C ALA A 26 12.60 4.34 10.26
N THR A 27 12.10 4.77 9.09
CA THR A 27 12.38 6.13 8.60
C THR A 27 11.80 7.20 9.53
N ASP A 28 12.39 8.39 9.51
CA ASP A 28 11.92 9.53 10.30
C ASP A 28 10.43 9.83 10.07
N HIS A 29 10.00 9.82 8.81
CA HIS A 29 8.61 10.08 8.43
C HIS A 29 7.65 9.06 9.06
N ALA A 30 7.93 7.77 8.91
CA ALA A 30 7.12 6.69 9.49
C ALA A 30 7.08 6.74 11.03
N ARG A 31 8.23 6.98 11.67
CA ARG A 31 8.32 7.06 13.13
C ARG A 31 7.63 8.29 13.70
N ASN A 32 7.75 9.45 13.07
CA ASN A 32 7.05 10.66 13.48
C ASN A 32 5.51 10.48 13.40
N THR A 33 5.00 9.81 12.36
CA THR A 33 3.58 9.44 12.28
C THR A 33 3.19 8.46 13.38
N THR A 34 4.01 7.44 13.62
CA THR A 34 3.74 6.44 14.66
C THR A 34 3.68 7.08 16.05
N GLU A 35 4.59 8.01 16.34
CA GLU A 35 4.63 8.75 17.61
C GLU A 35 3.38 9.62 17.78
N LEU A 36 2.85 10.23 16.70
CA LEU A 36 1.54 10.90 16.73
C LEU A 36 0.40 9.92 17.06
N LEU A 37 0.34 8.76 16.41
CA LEU A 37 -0.68 7.75 16.68
C LEU A 37 -0.63 7.29 18.15
N LYS A 38 0.57 7.05 18.68
CA LYS A 38 0.79 6.62 20.07
C LYS A 38 0.49 7.68 21.11
N SER A 39 0.49 8.97 20.75
CA SER A 39 0.14 10.06 21.67
C SER A 39 -1.34 10.03 22.09
N GLY A 40 -2.19 9.28 21.38
CA GLY A 40 -3.64 9.24 21.65
C GLY A 40 -4.40 10.48 21.16
N VAL A 41 -3.75 11.38 20.42
CA VAL A 41 -4.36 12.62 19.90
C VAL A 41 -5.62 12.38 19.06
N LEU A 42 -5.68 11.25 18.34
CA LEU A 42 -6.83 10.85 17.52
C LEU A 42 -7.91 10.09 18.30
N GLY A 43 -7.66 9.70 19.56
CA GLY A 43 -8.48 8.68 20.23
C GLY A 43 -8.38 7.33 19.53
N SER A 44 -9.44 6.52 19.60
CA SER A 44 -9.44 5.20 18.96
C SER A 44 -9.61 5.34 17.45
N VAL A 45 -8.67 4.78 16.67
CA VAL A 45 -8.71 4.78 15.20
C VAL A 45 -9.62 3.66 14.71
N ARG A 46 -10.60 4.00 13.86
CA ARG A 46 -11.64 3.09 13.34
C ARG A 46 -11.52 2.85 11.84
N GLU A 47 -10.92 3.78 11.10
CA GLU A 47 -10.66 3.63 9.67
C GLU A 47 -9.23 4.06 9.33
N LEU A 48 -8.61 3.35 8.39
CA LEU A 48 -7.36 3.72 7.75
C LEU A 48 -7.59 3.67 6.23
N HIS A 49 -7.48 4.82 5.58
CA HIS A 49 -7.51 4.87 4.11
C HIS A 49 -6.09 5.03 3.58
N ILE A 50 -5.78 4.27 2.53
CA ILE A 50 -4.50 4.25 1.85
C ILE A 50 -4.77 4.40 0.36
N TRP A 51 -4.20 5.42 -0.27
CA TRP A 51 -4.30 5.58 -1.72
C TRP A 51 -2.93 5.75 -2.36
N CYS A 52 -2.80 5.22 -3.57
CA CYS A 52 -1.60 5.38 -4.38
C CYS A 52 -1.94 5.88 -5.79
N ASP A 53 -0.98 6.56 -6.39
CA ASP A 53 -0.98 7.04 -7.77
C ASP A 53 -0.59 5.98 -8.81
N HIS A 54 -0.40 4.75 -8.36
CA HIS A 54 -0.22 3.58 -9.22
C HIS A 54 -1.57 3.02 -9.69
N PRO A 55 -1.65 2.13 -10.68
CA PRO A 55 -0.54 1.51 -11.45
C PRO A 55 0.22 2.50 -12.33
N ALA A 56 1.56 2.37 -12.36
CA ALA A 56 2.44 3.04 -13.33
C ALA A 56 2.70 2.16 -14.59
N TYR A 57 1.87 1.13 -14.79
CA TYR A 57 1.95 0.14 -15.86
C TYR A 57 0.57 -0.10 -16.47
N PRO A 58 0.49 -0.62 -17.71
CA PRO A 58 -0.79 -0.89 -18.36
C PRO A 58 -1.59 -1.96 -17.60
N CYS A 59 -2.86 -1.67 -17.34
CA CYS A 59 -3.80 -2.59 -16.68
C CYS A 59 -5.02 -2.84 -17.58
N SER A 60 -5.90 -3.73 -17.14
CA SER A 60 -7.09 -4.16 -17.90
C SER A 60 -6.70 -4.62 -19.31
N LEU A 61 -5.65 -5.43 -19.39
CA LEU A 61 -5.16 -5.96 -20.65
C LEU A 61 -5.93 -7.22 -21.04
N ILE A 62 -6.12 -7.38 -22.34
CA ILE A 62 -6.59 -8.65 -22.90
C ILE A 62 -5.34 -9.46 -23.23
N ARG A 63 -5.38 -10.75 -22.93
CA ARG A 63 -4.29 -11.67 -23.29
C ARG A 63 -3.98 -11.51 -24.80
N PRO A 64 -2.72 -11.19 -25.17
CA PRO A 64 -2.33 -11.14 -26.58
C PRO A 64 -2.54 -12.49 -27.26
N LYS A 65 -2.89 -12.46 -28.55
CA LYS A 65 -3.05 -13.67 -29.37
C LYS A 65 -1.81 -13.94 -30.20
N GLU A 66 -1.05 -12.90 -30.50
CA GLU A 66 0.21 -12.99 -31.22
C GLU A 66 1.29 -13.58 -30.32
N LYS A 67 2.23 -14.31 -30.93
CA LYS A 67 3.46 -14.74 -30.27
C LYS A 67 4.62 -13.87 -30.74
N GLN A 68 5.54 -13.57 -29.84
CA GLN A 68 6.79 -12.90 -30.13
C GLN A 68 7.96 -13.81 -29.78
N THR A 69 9.14 -13.51 -30.31
CA THR A 69 10.38 -14.19 -29.91
C THR A 69 10.90 -13.57 -28.61
N PRO A 70 11.24 -14.36 -27.59
CA PRO A 70 11.92 -13.85 -26.40
C PRO A 70 13.21 -13.11 -26.75
N PRO A 71 13.64 -12.12 -25.95
CA PRO A 71 14.95 -11.49 -26.10
C PRO A 71 16.08 -12.54 -26.08
N PRO A 72 17.19 -12.31 -26.79
CA PRO A 72 18.34 -13.21 -26.76
C PRO A 72 18.78 -13.51 -25.32
N GLY A 73 18.97 -14.81 -25.01
CA GLY A 73 19.38 -15.28 -23.69
C GLY A 73 18.25 -15.41 -22.66
N MET A 74 16.99 -15.09 -23.00
CA MET A 74 15.85 -15.30 -22.12
C MET A 74 15.30 -16.72 -22.25
N ASP A 75 15.42 -17.50 -21.18
CA ASP A 75 14.66 -18.75 -21.04
C ASP A 75 13.23 -18.42 -20.58
N TRP A 76 12.31 -18.47 -21.54
CA TRP A 76 10.91 -18.12 -21.30
C TRP A 76 10.16 -19.16 -20.48
N ASP A 77 10.48 -20.45 -20.65
CA ASP A 77 9.86 -21.53 -19.87
C ASP A 77 10.23 -21.39 -18.39
N MET A 78 11.53 -21.14 -18.14
CA MET A 78 12.02 -20.85 -16.79
C MET A 78 11.39 -19.57 -16.20
N TRP A 79 11.20 -18.51 -17.01
CA TRP A 79 10.59 -17.27 -16.53
C TRP A 79 9.11 -17.44 -16.16
N ILE A 80 8.34 -18.20 -16.96
CA ILE A 80 6.94 -18.52 -16.64
C ILE A 80 6.85 -19.33 -15.34
N GLY A 81 7.81 -20.24 -15.12
CA GLY A 81 7.87 -21.06 -13.94
C GLY A 81 6.60 -21.92 -13.77
N PRO A 82 5.97 -21.94 -12.60
CA PRO A 82 4.83 -22.82 -12.32
C PRO A 82 3.50 -22.35 -12.91
N ALA A 83 3.45 -21.17 -13.53
CA ALA A 83 2.22 -20.64 -14.12
C ALA A 83 1.84 -21.40 -15.40
N PRO A 84 0.56 -21.41 -15.80
CA PRO A 84 0.15 -22.02 -17.07
C PRO A 84 0.92 -21.43 -18.26
N TYR A 85 1.55 -22.33 -19.04
CA TYR A 85 2.36 -21.93 -20.19
C TYR A 85 1.60 -21.05 -21.16
N ARG A 86 2.27 -20.00 -21.65
CA ARG A 86 1.79 -19.13 -22.73
C ARG A 86 2.97 -18.64 -23.57
N PRO A 87 2.79 -18.31 -24.86
CA PRO A 87 3.87 -17.75 -25.66
C PRO A 87 4.39 -16.42 -25.10
N TYR A 88 5.66 -16.14 -25.35
CA TYR A 88 6.24 -14.84 -25.01
C TYR A 88 5.52 -13.70 -25.74
N HIS A 89 5.31 -12.61 -25.01
CA HIS A 89 4.86 -11.33 -25.53
C HIS A 89 5.34 -10.20 -24.63
N SER A 90 5.67 -9.05 -25.21
CA SER A 90 6.05 -7.81 -24.48
C SER A 90 4.95 -7.23 -23.59
N ALA A 91 3.76 -7.85 -23.57
CA ALA A 91 2.66 -7.48 -22.69
C ALA A 91 2.87 -8.03 -21.26
N TYR A 92 3.81 -8.96 -21.08
CA TYR A 92 4.16 -9.56 -19.78
C TYR A 92 5.52 -9.06 -19.29
N HIS A 93 6.55 -9.17 -20.12
CA HIS A 93 7.93 -8.86 -19.75
C HIS A 93 8.37 -7.52 -20.40
N PRO A 94 9.23 -6.70 -19.76
CA PRO A 94 9.96 -6.94 -18.51
C PRO A 94 9.25 -6.54 -17.22
N ALA A 95 8.30 -5.60 -17.28
CA ALA A 95 7.69 -5.02 -16.09
C ALA A 95 6.17 -5.21 -16.00
N ASN A 96 5.52 -5.53 -17.11
CA ASN A 96 4.07 -5.59 -17.22
C ASN A 96 3.46 -6.89 -16.67
N TRP A 97 4.23 -7.73 -15.99
CA TRP A 97 3.80 -8.99 -15.40
C TRP A 97 2.98 -8.75 -14.12
N ARG A 98 3.24 -7.65 -13.42
CA ARG A 98 2.58 -7.25 -12.17
C ARG A 98 1.05 -7.31 -12.18
N PRO A 99 0.34 -6.76 -13.20
CA PRO A 99 -1.11 -6.81 -13.24
C PRO A 99 -1.68 -8.15 -13.70
N TRP A 100 -0.88 -9.09 -14.21
CA TRP A 100 -1.39 -10.40 -14.63
C TRP A 100 -1.45 -11.35 -13.43
N TRP A 101 -2.63 -11.92 -13.15
CA TRP A 101 -2.85 -12.70 -11.93
C TRP A 101 -2.01 -13.97 -11.81
N ASP A 102 -1.55 -14.50 -12.94
CA ASP A 102 -0.67 -15.66 -12.96
C ASP A 102 0.79 -15.32 -12.58
N PHE A 103 1.19 -14.05 -12.68
CA PHE A 103 2.57 -13.60 -12.45
C PHE A 103 2.70 -12.61 -11.29
N GLY A 104 1.63 -11.89 -10.96
CA GLY A 104 1.64 -10.84 -9.97
C GLY A 104 0.30 -10.69 -9.26
N THR A 105 0.29 -9.78 -8.30
CA THR A 105 -0.85 -9.52 -7.41
C THR A 105 -1.43 -8.11 -7.63
N GLY A 106 -1.12 -7.52 -8.79
CA GLY A 106 -1.50 -6.16 -9.14
C GLY A 106 -0.90 -5.09 -8.21
N THR A 107 -1.37 -3.86 -8.38
CA THR A 107 -0.94 -2.69 -7.61
C THR A 107 -1.15 -2.88 -6.12
N VAL A 108 -2.22 -3.56 -5.71
CA VAL A 108 -2.49 -3.84 -4.30
C VAL A 108 -1.33 -4.62 -3.68
N GLY A 109 -0.94 -5.76 -4.27
CA GLY A 109 0.14 -6.56 -3.68
C GLY A 109 1.53 -5.97 -3.88
N ASP A 110 1.76 -5.24 -4.98
CA ASP A 110 3.01 -4.51 -5.24
C ASP A 110 3.17 -3.37 -4.23
N MET A 111 2.19 -2.46 -4.16
CA MET A 111 2.30 -1.21 -3.43
C MET A 111 1.80 -1.28 -1.99
N ALA A 112 0.68 -1.97 -1.68
CA ALA A 112 0.14 -1.92 -0.31
C ALA A 112 1.12 -2.46 0.74
N CYS A 113 1.98 -3.40 0.36
CA CYS A 113 3.04 -3.87 1.25
C CYS A 113 4.00 -2.74 1.66
N HIS A 114 4.29 -1.77 0.78
CA HIS A 114 5.21 -0.65 1.06
C HIS A 114 4.71 0.32 2.13
N THR A 115 3.39 0.40 2.36
CA THR A 115 2.84 1.30 3.39
C THR A 115 2.14 0.59 4.53
N MET A 116 1.35 -0.46 4.26
CA MET A 116 0.57 -1.14 5.30
C MET A 116 1.48 -1.83 6.31
N HIS A 117 2.64 -2.33 5.87
CA HIS A 117 3.62 -2.93 6.79
C HIS A 117 4.16 -1.93 7.81
N VAL A 118 4.22 -0.63 7.47
CA VAL A 118 4.79 0.43 8.32
C VAL A 118 4.02 0.56 9.63
N TYR A 119 2.70 0.36 9.57
CA TYR A 119 1.80 0.51 10.72
C TYR A 119 1.20 -0.82 11.17
N PHE A 120 1.65 -1.95 10.59
CA PHE A 120 1.07 -3.26 10.87
C PHE A 120 1.21 -3.64 12.34
N LYS A 121 2.38 -3.37 12.94
CA LYS A 121 2.64 -3.65 14.35
C LYS A 121 1.94 -2.64 15.26
N GLU A 122 1.99 -1.37 14.88
CA GLU A 122 1.43 -0.22 15.61
C GLU A 122 -0.09 -0.35 15.76
N LEU A 123 -0.78 -0.81 14.72
CA LEU A 123 -2.22 -1.06 14.70
C LEU A 123 -2.59 -2.48 15.12
N GLN A 124 -1.60 -3.29 15.56
CA GLN A 124 -1.76 -4.68 15.98
C GLN A 124 -2.57 -5.52 14.98
N LEU A 125 -2.23 -5.39 13.70
CA LEU A 125 -2.91 -6.11 12.65
C LEU A 125 -2.54 -7.59 12.67
N GLY A 126 -3.51 -8.44 12.34
CA GLY A 126 -3.36 -9.88 12.21
C GLY A 126 -3.98 -10.35 10.90
N ALA A 127 -4.65 -11.50 10.93
CA ALA A 127 -5.51 -11.89 9.82
C ALA A 127 -6.77 -10.99 9.83
N PRO A 128 -7.20 -10.46 8.67
CA PRO A 128 -8.47 -9.78 8.57
C PRO A 128 -9.62 -10.78 8.76
N LYS A 129 -10.73 -10.30 9.31
CA LYS A 129 -11.98 -11.04 9.40
C LYS A 129 -12.57 -11.27 8.02
N MET A 130 -12.60 -10.20 7.22
CA MET A 130 -13.16 -10.20 5.87
C MET A 130 -12.34 -9.32 4.93
N VAL A 131 -12.36 -9.66 3.65
CA VAL A 131 -11.74 -8.88 2.58
C VAL A 131 -12.69 -8.79 1.42
N TYR A 132 -12.94 -7.57 0.93
CA TYR A 132 -13.76 -7.31 -0.25
C TYR A 132 -13.01 -6.40 -1.20
N GLY A 133 -13.26 -6.54 -2.49
CA GLY A 133 -12.61 -5.73 -3.50
C GLY A 133 -13.53 -5.41 -4.68
N TYR A 134 -13.29 -4.24 -5.27
CA TYR A 134 -13.97 -3.78 -6.47
C TYR A 134 -12.93 -3.27 -7.46
N GLY A 135 -13.17 -3.53 -8.75
CA GLY A 135 -12.35 -3.04 -9.83
C GLY A 135 -13.18 -2.22 -10.81
N SER A 136 -12.55 -1.25 -11.47
CA SER A 136 -13.14 -0.51 -12.58
C SER A 136 -13.44 -1.43 -13.76
N THR A 137 -14.50 -1.13 -14.49
CA THR A 137 -14.86 -1.84 -15.71
C THR A 137 -14.17 -1.23 -16.93
N LYS A 138 -13.58 -2.08 -17.78
CA LYS A 138 -13.05 -1.64 -19.07
C LYS A 138 -14.16 -1.58 -20.12
N HIS A 139 -14.20 -0.48 -20.87
CA HIS A 139 -15.09 -0.30 -22.02
C HIS A 139 -14.31 -0.19 -23.33
N LYS A 140 -14.96 -0.60 -24.42
CA LYS A 140 -14.58 -0.27 -25.80
C LYS A 140 -15.71 0.56 -26.41
N GLY A 141 -15.45 1.83 -26.70
CA GLY A 141 -16.52 2.76 -27.06
C GLY A 141 -17.52 2.97 -25.91
N PHE A 142 -18.76 3.36 -26.23
CA PHE A 142 -19.73 3.79 -25.22
C PHE A 142 -20.33 2.65 -24.37
N PHE A 143 -20.64 1.50 -24.98
CA PHE A 143 -21.49 0.48 -24.31
C PHE A 143 -20.93 -0.94 -24.34
N GLN A 144 -19.75 -1.16 -24.93
CA GLN A 144 -19.18 -2.50 -24.99
C GLN A 144 -18.28 -2.76 -23.78
N PHE A 145 -18.76 -3.58 -22.86
CA PHE A 145 -17.94 -4.10 -21.77
C PHE A 145 -16.85 -5.03 -22.30
N VAL A 146 -15.64 -4.89 -21.77
CA VAL A 146 -14.49 -5.72 -22.12
C VAL A 146 -14.04 -6.49 -20.90
N SER A 147 -14.24 -7.80 -20.93
CA SER A 147 -13.78 -8.70 -19.87
C SER A 147 -12.26 -8.84 -19.91
N THR A 148 -11.61 -8.67 -18.75
CA THR A 148 -10.14 -8.79 -18.58
C THR A 148 -9.82 -9.64 -17.36
N PRO A 149 -10.31 -10.89 -17.27
CA PRO A 149 -10.32 -11.66 -16.02
C PRO A 149 -8.92 -12.08 -15.54
N GLU A 150 -7.93 -12.03 -16.43
CA GLU A 150 -6.54 -12.41 -16.14
C GLU A 150 -5.66 -11.23 -15.71
N CYS A 151 -6.20 -10.01 -15.77
CA CYS A 151 -5.45 -8.78 -15.56
C CYS A 151 -6.19 -7.88 -14.58
N GLN A 152 -5.46 -7.23 -13.69
CA GLN A 152 -6.00 -6.23 -12.78
C GLN A 152 -6.78 -5.15 -13.53
N SER A 153 -7.88 -4.67 -12.93
CA SER A 153 -8.57 -3.48 -13.39
C SER A 153 -7.68 -2.23 -13.30
N HIS A 154 -7.96 -1.18 -14.07
CA HIS A 154 -7.16 0.04 -14.02
C HIS A 154 -7.23 0.74 -12.66
N ALA A 155 -8.40 0.78 -12.05
CA ALA A 155 -8.62 1.32 -10.72
C ALA A 155 -9.28 0.28 -9.81
N ASN A 156 -8.77 0.10 -8.60
CA ASN A 156 -9.21 -0.92 -7.67
C ASN A 156 -9.38 -0.36 -6.26
N MET A 157 -10.38 -0.88 -5.56
CA MET A 157 -10.60 -0.65 -4.14
C MET A 157 -10.55 -1.99 -3.41
N VAL A 158 -9.91 -2.02 -2.25
CA VAL A 158 -9.94 -3.20 -1.36
C VAL A 158 -10.23 -2.73 0.06
N THR A 159 -11.10 -3.43 0.76
CA THR A 159 -11.36 -3.22 2.18
C THR A 159 -10.99 -4.47 2.95
N TRP A 160 -10.16 -4.33 3.98
CA TRP A 160 -9.92 -5.34 5.00
C TRP A 160 -10.61 -4.93 6.28
N GLU A 161 -11.48 -5.79 6.80
CA GLU A 161 -12.14 -5.61 8.08
C GLU A 161 -11.37 -6.39 9.15
N PHE A 162 -11.01 -5.72 10.23
CA PHE A 162 -10.39 -6.32 11.40
C PHE A 162 -11.32 -6.20 12.60
N ASP A 163 -11.55 -7.30 13.31
CA ASP A 163 -12.22 -7.26 14.62
C ASP A 163 -11.39 -6.47 15.65
N ALA A 164 -11.91 -6.34 16.87
CA ALA A 164 -11.15 -5.73 17.96
C ALA A 164 -9.81 -6.44 18.19
N ARG A 165 -8.75 -5.68 18.44
CA ARG A 165 -7.37 -6.18 18.54
C ARG A 165 -6.80 -5.80 19.90
N SER A 166 -6.83 -6.73 20.85
CA SER A 166 -6.46 -6.46 22.24
C SER A 166 -7.27 -5.27 22.79
N GLN A 167 -6.61 -4.18 23.19
CA GLN A 167 -7.24 -2.94 23.68
C GLN A 167 -7.64 -1.98 22.56
N LEU A 168 -7.37 -2.30 21.29
CA LEU A 168 -7.75 -1.49 20.13
C LEU A 168 -9.13 -1.89 19.61
N PRO A 169 -9.93 -0.94 19.11
CA PRO A 169 -11.24 -1.22 18.55
C PRO A 169 -11.18 -2.09 17.27
N PRO A 170 -12.32 -2.46 16.67
CA PRO A 170 -12.35 -2.86 15.26
C PRO A 170 -11.78 -1.76 14.35
N LEU A 171 -11.19 -2.16 13.22
CA LEU A 171 -10.62 -1.26 12.21
C LEU A 171 -10.95 -1.72 10.81
N ASN A 172 -11.38 -0.79 9.97
CA ASN A 172 -11.45 -1.00 8.53
C ASN A 172 -10.23 -0.36 7.85
N VAL A 173 -9.52 -1.13 7.04
CA VAL A 173 -8.43 -0.63 6.20
C VAL A 173 -8.90 -0.60 4.76
N HIS A 174 -8.89 0.57 4.15
CA HIS A 174 -9.31 0.81 2.78
C HIS A 174 -8.11 1.12 1.90
N TRP A 175 -8.02 0.46 0.76
CA TRP A 175 -7.04 0.70 -0.28
C TRP A 175 -7.70 1.26 -1.54
N TYR A 176 -6.99 2.19 -2.20
CA TYR A 176 -7.39 2.79 -3.47
C TYR A 176 -6.17 2.88 -4.41
N ASP A 177 -6.35 2.45 -5.65
CA ASP A 177 -5.39 2.67 -6.74
C ASP A 177 -6.11 3.12 -8.03
N GLY A 178 -5.36 3.34 -9.12
CA GLY A 178 -5.87 3.85 -10.39
C GLY A 178 -6.38 5.28 -10.31
N GLY A 179 -5.73 6.10 -9.48
CA GLY A 179 -6.08 7.50 -9.26
C GLY A 179 -7.27 7.73 -8.31
N MET A 180 -7.95 6.67 -7.86
CA MET A 180 -8.98 6.75 -6.83
C MET A 180 -8.37 7.19 -5.49
N LYS A 181 -9.16 7.92 -4.71
CA LYS A 181 -8.81 8.42 -3.39
C LYS A 181 -10.01 8.23 -2.46
N PRO A 182 -9.81 8.16 -1.13
CA PRO A 182 -10.93 8.26 -0.21
C PRO A 182 -11.67 9.59 -0.38
N HIS A 183 -12.88 9.66 0.19
CA HIS A 183 -13.57 10.93 0.31
C HIS A 183 -12.65 11.96 0.97
N ARG A 184 -12.60 13.14 0.35
CA ARG A 184 -11.83 14.26 0.88
C ARG A 184 -12.38 14.61 2.28
N PRO A 185 -11.52 14.71 3.32
CA PRO A 185 -11.97 15.20 4.62
C PRO A 185 -12.61 16.58 4.50
N VAL A 186 -13.81 16.74 5.04
CA VAL A 186 -14.53 18.02 5.05
C VAL A 186 -13.78 19.11 5.83
N GLU A 187 -12.93 18.69 6.77
CA GLU A 187 -12.11 19.58 7.59
C GLU A 187 -10.86 20.10 6.87
N LEU A 188 -10.48 19.50 5.73
CA LEU A 188 -9.32 19.92 4.96
C LEU A 188 -9.67 21.17 4.14
N ASP A 189 -8.95 22.26 4.35
CA ASP A 189 -9.09 23.53 3.63
C ASP A 189 -9.29 23.33 2.13
N HIS A 190 -10.43 23.79 1.61
CA HIS A 190 -10.91 23.53 0.24
C HIS A 190 -9.92 23.96 -0.85
N LYS A 191 -8.97 24.86 -0.56
CA LYS A 191 -7.92 25.28 -1.49
C LYS A 191 -6.78 24.27 -1.60
N LEU A 192 -6.59 23.42 -0.59
CA LEU A 192 -5.58 22.38 -0.61
C LEU A 192 -6.03 21.19 -1.42
N ARG A 193 -5.17 20.67 -2.30
CA ARG A 193 -5.39 19.39 -2.96
C ARG A 193 -4.99 18.24 -2.03
N MET A 194 -5.70 17.10 -2.13
CA MET A 194 -5.22 15.84 -1.56
C MET A 194 -3.90 15.44 -2.25
N PRO A 195 -2.92 14.86 -1.53
CA PRO A 195 -1.70 14.38 -2.16
C PRO A 195 -2.00 13.24 -3.15
N SER A 196 -1.10 13.01 -4.11
CA SER A 196 -1.28 11.97 -5.14
C SER A 196 -1.37 10.57 -4.53
N SER A 197 -0.56 10.32 -3.49
CA SER A 197 -0.50 9.11 -2.68
C SER A 197 -0.42 9.48 -1.20
N GLY A 198 -1.07 8.74 -0.31
CA GLY A 198 -1.10 9.09 1.11
C GLY A 198 -1.88 8.12 1.98
N LEU A 199 -1.94 8.47 3.27
CA LEU A 199 -2.78 7.80 4.26
C LEU A 199 -3.69 8.80 4.97
N LEU A 200 -4.84 8.32 5.42
CA LEU A 200 -5.77 9.03 6.27
C LEU A 200 -6.22 8.09 7.39
N PHE A 201 -5.80 8.40 8.61
CA PHE A 201 -6.29 7.74 9.82
C PHE A 201 -7.51 8.51 10.32
N VAL A 202 -8.62 7.81 10.55
CA VAL A 202 -9.86 8.38 11.09
C VAL A 202 -10.07 7.84 12.50
N GLY A 203 -9.95 8.73 13.48
CA GLY A 203 -10.18 8.42 14.89
C GLY A 203 -11.33 9.22 15.50
N GLU A 204 -11.74 8.81 16.70
CA GLU A 204 -12.85 9.40 17.45
C GLU A 204 -12.67 10.89 17.73
N LYS A 205 -11.43 11.36 17.89
CA LYS A 205 -11.11 12.76 18.24
C LYS A 205 -10.65 13.59 17.05
N GLY A 206 -10.44 13.01 15.87
CA GLY A 206 -9.95 13.73 14.70
C GLY A 206 -9.37 12.81 13.63
N LYS A 207 -8.76 13.40 12.61
CA LYS A 207 -8.12 12.67 11.51
C LYS A 207 -6.65 13.05 11.40
N LEU A 208 -5.82 12.13 10.93
CA LEU A 208 -4.41 12.38 10.60
C LEU A 208 -4.17 12.02 9.13
N MET A 209 -3.74 13.01 8.35
CA MET A 209 -3.36 12.83 6.96
C MET A 209 -1.84 12.80 6.82
N THR A 210 -1.30 11.83 6.10
CA THR A 210 0.15 11.64 5.94
C THR A 210 0.53 11.39 4.49
N GLY A 211 1.82 11.56 4.19
CA GLY A 211 2.41 11.04 2.95
C GLY A 211 2.41 9.51 2.94
N TYR A 212 2.59 8.91 1.76
CA TYR A 212 2.50 7.46 1.55
C TYR A 212 3.47 6.62 2.39
N GLY A 213 4.64 7.16 2.76
CA GLY A 213 5.58 6.48 3.69
C GLY A 213 5.44 6.94 5.14
N GLY A 214 4.37 7.67 5.48
CA GLY A 214 4.28 8.48 6.69
C GLY A 214 4.81 9.91 6.49
N GLY A 215 4.79 10.68 7.56
CA GLY A 215 5.23 12.08 7.60
C GLY A 215 4.25 13.08 6.97
N ASN A 216 4.62 14.35 7.03
CA ASN A 216 3.83 15.44 6.46
C ASN A 216 3.67 15.32 4.94
N PRO A 217 2.44 15.23 4.39
CA PRO A 217 2.21 15.08 2.95
C PRO A 217 2.52 16.37 2.16
N PHE A 218 2.67 17.51 2.83
CA PHE A 218 2.99 18.81 2.23
C PHE A 218 4.46 19.21 2.44
N GLY A 219 5.27 18.30 2.99
CA GLY A 219 6.70 18.52 3.27
C GLY A 219 6.96 19.49 4.43
N ARG A 220 8.22 19.94 4.56
CA ARG A 220 8.64 20.88 5.63
C ARG A 220 8.12 22.32 5.43
N ARG A 221 7.40 22.59 4.34
CA ARG A 221 6.85 23.94 4.06
C ARG A 221 5.49 24.10 4.77
N SER A 222 5.60 24.59 6.01
CA SER A 222 4.65 25.47 6.73
C SER A 222 3.25 25.01 7.12
N ARG A 223 2.80 23.78 6.87
CA ARG A 223 1.45 23.35 7.32
C ARG A 223 1.42 21.94 7.91
N GLY A 224 1.09 21.84 9.19
CA GLY A 224 1.05 20.59 9.94
C GLY A 224 2.37 20.22 10.62
N LEU A 225 2.41 19.03 11.20
CA LEU A 225 3.53 18.50 12.01
C LEU A 225 4.46 17.63 11.16
N GLU A 226 5.66 17.31 11.66
CA GLU A 226 6.60 16.44 10.94
C GLU A 226 5.97 15.08 10.59
N GLY A 227 5.13 14.54 11.47
CA GLY A 227 4.46 13.26 11.32
C GLY A 227 3.15 13.29 10.51
N GLY A 228 2.66 14.46 10.08
CA GLY A 228 1.41 14.56 9.33
C GLY A 228 0.61 15.84 9.61
N LEU A 229 -0.55 15.95 8.96
CA LEU A 229 -1.52 17.01 9.18
C LEU A 229 -2.70 16.48 10.01
N LEU A 230 -2.87 17.03 11.21
CA LEU A 230 -4.05 16.77 12.06
C LEU A 230 -5.24 17.62 11.60
N LEU A 231 -6.42 17.00 11.54
CA LEU A 231 -7.67 17.62 11.11
C LEU A 231 -8.77 17.42 12.17
N PRO A 232 -9.61 18.44 12.44
CA PRO A 232 -9.56 19.79 11.89
C PRO A 232 -8.38 20.63 12.42
N GLU A 233 -7.71 21.37 11.55
CA GLU A 233 -6.48 22.11 11.89
C GLU A 233 -6.67 23.12 13.03
N LYS A 234 -7.81 23.82 13.07
CA LYS A 234 -8.14 24.78 14.13
C LYS A 234 -8.10 24.15 15.53
N LYS A 235 -8.50 22.88 15.65
CA LYS A 235 -8.51 22.14 16.91
C LYS A 235 -7.10 21.77 17.38
N PHE A 236 -6.21 21.49 16.42
CA PHE A 236 -4.87 20.97 16.70
C PHE A 236 -3.75 21.99 16.44
N ARG A 237 -4.10 23.27 16.30
CA ARG A 237 -3.16 24.35 15.95
C ARG A 237 -2.00 24.49 16.96
N ASP A 238 -2.29 24.21 18.24
CA ASP A 238 -1.36 24.33 19.36
C ASP A 238 -0.80 22.95 19.78
N PHE A 239 -1.11 21.88 19.03
CA PHE A 239 -0.60 20.54 19.32
C PHE A 239 0.81 20.40 18.74
N GLU A 240 1.76 19.96 19.57
CA GLU A 240 3.15 19.78 19.15
C GLU A 240 3.45 18.34 18.74
N GLN A 241 4.41 18.17 17.83
CA GLN A 241 4.91 16.85 17.45
C GLN A 241 5.46 16.15 18.71
N PRO A 242 5.02 14.92 19.03
CA PRO A 242 5.54 14.19 20.19
C PRO A 242 7.04 13.97 20.12
N GLN A 243 7.64 13.75 21.29
CA GLN A 243 9.07 13.46 21.39
C GLN A 243 9.46 12.20 20.61
N LYS A 244 10.66 12.28 20.04
CA LYS A 244 11.31 11.25 19.26
C LYS A 244 11.76 10.12 20.19
N THR A 245 10.95 9.07 20.31
CA THR A 245 11.18 7.92 21.21
C THR A 245 11.51 6.64 20.48
N MET A 246 11.14 6.53 19.20
CA MET A 246 11.40 5.34 18.41
C MET A 246 12.75 5.40 17.70
N ARG A 247 13.42 4.26 17.62
CA ARG A 247 14.67 4.14 16.85
C ARG A 247 14.43 4.45 15.37
N ARG A 248 15.34 5.22 14.79
CA ARG A 248 15.32 5.67 13.40
C ARG A 248 16.43 5.01 12.59
N CYS A 249 16.19 4.81 11.31
CA CYS A 249 17.19 4.38 10.34
C CYS A 249 17.02 5.19 9.06
N ASN A 250 18.13 5.65 8.50
CA ASN A 250 18.12 6.44 7.26
C ASN A 250 17.78 5.58 6.03
N SER A 251 17.96 4.26 6.09
CA SER A 251 17.79 3.37 4.95
C SER A 251 17.32 1.97 5.34
N HIS A 252 16.40 1.43 4.55
CA HIS A 252 15.95 0.04 4.72
C HIS A 252 17.07 -0.97 4.46
N TYR A 253 18.14 -0.62 3.73
CA TYR A 253 19.27 -1.52 3.54
C TYR A 253 20.08 -1.75 4.81
N THR A 254 20.18 -0.73 5.68
CA THR A 254 21.05 -0.73 6.87
C THR A 254 20.30 -0.96 8.18
N GLU A 255 18.97 -1.07 8.15
CA GLU A 255 18.17 -1.22 9.38
C GLU A 255 18.51 -2.48 10.20
N TRP A 256 18.98 -3.56 9.55
CA TRP A 256 19.31 -4.82 10.22
C TRP A 256 20.76 -4.90 10.70
N THR A 257 21.62 -3.97 10.26
CA THR A 257 23.06 -3.92 10.62
C THR A 257 23.35 -2.99 11.79
N GLN A 258 22.31 -2.39 12.37
CA GLN A 258 22.41 -1.35 13.40
C GLN A 258 21.75 -1.83 14.70
#